data_AF-A0A372R3T6-F1
#
_entry.id   AF-A0A372R3T6-F1
#
_cell.length_a   1.000
_cell.length_b   1.000
_cell.length_c   1.000
_cell.angle_alpha   90.00
_cell.angle_beta   90.00
_cell.angle_gamma   90.00
#
_symmetry.space_group_name_H-M   'P 1'
#
loop_
_entity.id
_entity.type
_entity.pdbx_description
1 polymer ?
#
loop_
_entity_poly.entity_id
_entity_poly.type
_entity_poly.pdbx_seq_one_letter_code
_entity_poly.pdbx_strand_id
1 'polypeptide(L)'
;MNNEPLPGKLLLEPATVLAKKPASKWKEQDVKPLADILAGRVAIDGTEENQQGAQVLEMFSADLTEFALSHLKIRSIIDPVYVVINLSTGQPNFMNYLPTGSSHGALAVFLGINHIFSFNNEPTAQHFIGWLQSTTRGLRVLLFHTLHGAVYY
;
A
#
# COMPACT_ATOMS: atom_id res chain seq x y z
N MET A 1 8.19 -8.24 -4.41
CA MET A 1 7.68 -6.96 -4.93
C MET A 1 7.28 -7.13 -6.39
N ASN A 2 6.21 -6.48 -6.84
CA ASN A 2 6.20 -5.96 -8.21
C ASN A 2 7.02 -4.67 -8.16
N ASN A 3 8.32 -4.78 -8.42
CA ASN A 3 9.23 -3.63 -8.51
C ASN A 3 8.94 -2.78 -9.74
N GLU A 4 8.27 -3.38 -10.71
CA GLU A 4 7.84 -2.70 -11.92
C GLU A 4 6.64 -1.80 -11.60
N PRO A 5 6.65 -0.55 -12.07
CA PRO A 5 5.49 0.31 -12.03
C PRO A 5 4.25 -0.41 -12.59
N LEU A 6 3.10 -0.19 -11.98
CA LEU A 6 1.85 -0.76 -12.47
C LEU A 6 1.55 -0.18 -13.87
N PRO A 7 1.39 -1.00 -14.91
CA PRO A 7 0.98 -0.51 -16.22
C PRO A 7 -0.39 0.17 -16.14
N GLY A 8 -0.44 1.46 -16.47
CA GLY A 8 -1.65 2.27 -16.40
C GLY A 8 -2.84 1.68 -17.15
N LYS A 9 -2.63 0.95 -18.26
CA LYS A 9 -3.70 0.28 -19.01
C LYS A 9 -4.54 -0.70 -18.17
N LEU A 10 -3.97 -1.29 -17.12
CA LEU A 10 -4.69 -2.19 -16.20
C LEU A 10 -5.72 -1.45 -15.33
N LEU A 11 -5.58 -0.13 -15.20
CA LEU A 11 -6.50 0.71 -14.44
C LEU A 11 -7.71 1.11 -15.29
N LEU A 12 -7.62 1.10 -16.62
CA LEU A 12 -8.60 1.74 -17.50
C LEU A 12 -10.02 1.22 -17.27
N GLU A 13 -10.23 -0.09 -17.29
CA GLU A 13 -11.55 -0.69 -17.11
C GLU A 13 -12.12 -0.44 -15.69
N PRO A 14 -11.45 -0.81 -14.59
CA PRO A 14 -11.98 -0.61 -13.24
C PRO A 14 -12.17 0.87 -12.91
N ALA A 15 -11.28 1.75 -13.37
CA ALA A 15 -11.39 3.19 -13.20
C ALA A 15 -12.58 3.77 -13.97
N THR A 16 -12.80 3.34 -15.21
CA THR A 16 -13.96 3.77 -16.03
C THR A 16 -15.27 3.27 -15.43
N VAL A 17 -15.33 2.05 -14.91
CA VAL A 17 -16.52 1.50 -14.25
C VAL A 17 -16.86 2.33 -13.00
N LEU A 18 -15.86 2.64 -12.17
CA LEU A 18 -16.06 3.44 -10.97
C LEU A 18 -16.49 4.88 -11.30
N ALA A 19 -15.88 5.49 -12.32
CA ALA A 19 -16.17 6.86 -12.76
C ALA A 19 -17.59 7.06 -13.32
N LYS A 20 -18.31 5.99 -13.71
CA LYS A 20 -19.73 6.07 -14.10
C LYS A 20 -20.66 6.46 -12.94
N LYS A 21 -20.16 6.42 -11.71
CA LYS A 21 -20.91 6.69 -10.49
C LYS A 21 -20.25 7.85 -9.74
N PRO A 22 -21.03 8.85 -9.27
CA PRO A 22 -20.46 9.93 -8.48
C PRO A 22 -19.88 9.39 -7.16
N ALA A 23 -18.78 9.98 -6.70
CA ALA A 23 -18.05 9.55 -5.52
C ALA A 23 -18.92 9.46 -4.26
N SER A 24 -19.86 10.40 -4.09
CA SER A 24 -20.83 10.42 -3.00
C SER A 24 -21.74 9.20 -2.92
N LYS A 25 -21.82 8.38 -3.97
CA LYS A 25 -22.62 7.14 -4.01
C LYS A 25 -21.76 5.88 -3.98
N TRP A 26 -20.44 5.98 -4.00
CA TRP A 26 -19.56 4.82 -3.98
C TRP A 26 -19.79 3.98 -2.73
N LYS A 27 -19.62 2.67 -2.90
CA LYS A 27 -19.61 1.68 -1.82
C LYS A 27 -18.26 0.96 -1.87
N GLU A 28 -17.86 0.34 -0.76
CA GLU A 28 -16.60 -0.42 -0.69
C GLU A 28 -16.47 -1.42 -1.86
N GLN A 29 -17.55 -2.14 -2.19
CA GLN A 29 -17.60 -3.09 -3.30
C GLN A 29 -17.37 -2.47 -4.69
N ASP A 30 -17.69 -1.19 -4.87
CA ASP A 30 -17.50 -0.49 -6.14
C ASP A 30 -16.02 -0.11 -6.32
N VAL A 31 -15.35 0.26 -5.21
CA VAL A 31 -13.96 0.72 -5.19
C VAL A 31 -12.95 -0.43 -5.08
N LYS A 32 -13.35 -1.55 -4.47
CA LYS A 32 -12.48 -2.70 -4.20
C LYS A 32 -11.72 -3.22 -5.43
N PRO A 33 -12.33 -3.39 -6.63
CA PRO A 33 -11.59 -3.87 -7.80
C PRO A 33 -10.39 -2.99 -8.16
N LEU A 34 -10.56 -1.66 -8.08
CA LEU A 34 -9.47 -0.71 -8.32
C LEU A 34 -8.45 -0.74 -7.18
N ALA A 35 -8.92 -0.81 -5.93
CA ALA A 35 -8.06 -0.89 -4.76
C ALA A 35 -7.13 -2.11 -4.80
N ASP A 36 -7.66 -3.30 -5.14
CA ASP A 36 -6.89 -4.54 -5.24
C ASP A 36 -5.76 -4.45 -6.29
N ILE A 37 -5.97 -3.70 -7.37
CA ILE A 37 -4.95 -3.48 -8.42
C ILE A 37 -3.86 -2.51 -7.93
N LEU A 38 -4.26 -1.46 -7.21
CA LEU A 38 -3.35 -0.48 -6.62
C LEU A 38 -2.58 -1.04 -5.41
N ALA A 39 -2.98 -2.18 -4.88
CA ALA A 39 -2.46 -2.72 -3.63
C ALA A 39 -0.93 -2.87 -3.61
N GLY A 40 -0.29 -2.10 -2.73
CA GLY A 40 1.16 -2.09 -2.55
C GLY A 40 1.96 -1.64 -3.79
N ARG A 41 1.31 -0.95 -4.74
CA ARG A 41 2.00 -0.35 -5.91
C ARG A 41 2.55 1.01 -5.52
N VAL A 42 3.87 1.14 -5.67
CA VAL A 42 4.59 2.38 -5.36
C VAL A 42 4.56 3.36 -6.55
N ALA A 43 4.39 2.84 -7.76
CA ALA A 43 4.32 3.66 -8.97
C ALA A 43 3.34 3.11 -10.01
N ILE A 44 2.84 4.01 -10.85
CA ILE A 44 2.04 3.70 -12.04
C ILE A 44 2.82 4.23 -13.25
N ASP A 45 2.99 3.38 -14.26
CA ASP A 45 3.51 3.76 -15.56
C ASP A 45 2.38 4.38 -16.39
N GLY A 46 2.52 5.66 -16.74
CA GLY A 46 1.59 6.41 -17.59
C GLY A 46 2.13 6.69 -18.99
N THR A 47 3.21 6.00 -19.42
CA THR A 47 3.84 6.21 -20.72
C THR A 47 3.08 5.48 -21.84
N GLU A 48 3.16 6.00 -23.07
CA GLU A 48 2.68 5.34 -24.29
C GLU A 48 1.25 4.74 -24.16
N GLU A 49 1.11 3.43 -24.35
CA GLU A 49 -0.16 2.69 -24.28
C GLU A 49 -0.80 2.67 -22.87
N ASN A 50 -0.06 3.07 -21.83
CA ASN A 50 -0.54 3.12 -20.46
C ASN A 50 -1.16 4.48 -20.07
N GLN A 51 -0.93 5.52 -20.89
CA GLN A 51 -1.31 6.90 -20.59
C GLN A 51 -2.80 7.04 -20.29
N GLN A 52 -3.66 6.41 -21.08
CA GLN A 52 -5.10 6.55 -20.93
C GLN A 52 -5.58 6.07 -19.56
N GLY A 53 -5.14 4.89 -19.11
CA GLY A 53 -5.57 4.36 -17.82
C GLY A 53 -5.00 5.15 -16.63
N ALA A 54 -3.78 5.68 -16.75
CA ALA A 54 -3.22 6.58 -15.75
C ALA A 54 -4.02 7.89 -15.63
N GLN A 55 -4.39 8.50 -16.76
CA GLN A 55 -5.21 9.72 -16.78
C GLN A 55 -6.59 9.49 -16.18
N VAL A 56 -7.26 8.37 -16.49
CA VAL A 56 -8.57 8.07 -15.92
C VAL A 56 -8.49 7.97 -14.39
N LEU A 57 -7.44 7.35 -13.83
CA LEU A 57 -7.23 7.33 -12.38
C LEU A 57 -7.00 8.75 -11.82
N GLU A 58 -6.18 9.56 -12.48
CA GLU A 58 -5.86 10.91 -12.03
C GLU A 58 -7.12 11.78 -11.90
N MET A 59 -8.06 11.67 -12.85
CA MET A 59 -9.31 12.44 -12.88
C MET A 59 -10.18 12.32 -11.62
N PHE A 60 -10.14 11.20 -10.90
CA PHE A 60 -10.90 11.00 -9.67
C PHE A 60 -10.02 10.65 -8.47
N SER A 61 -8.72 10.87 -8.57
CA SER A 61 -7.74 10.56 -7.50
C SER A 61 -8.07 11.25 -6.18
N ALA A 62 -8.51 12.51 -6.22
CA ALA A 62 -8.95 13.27 -5.04
C ALA A 62 -10.17 12.61 -4.37
N ASP A 63 -11.18 12.24 -5.16
CA ASP A 63 -12.37 11.54 -4.67
C ASP A 63 -12.02 10.16 -4.08
N LEU A 64 -11.11 9.42 -4.74
CA LEU A 64 -10.61 8.13 -4.25
C LEU A 64 -9.87 8.29 -2.92
N THR A 65 -9.10 9.37 -2.77
CA THR A 65 -8.42 9.72 -1.51
C THR A 65 -9.43 9.95 -0.40
N GLU A 66 -10.42 10.81 -0.64
CA GLU A 66 -11.43 11.16 0.36
C GLU A 66 -12.28 9.95 0.75
N PHE A 67 -12.64 9.13 -0.23
CA PHE A 67 -13.33 7.86 0.01
C PHE A 67 -12.48 6.92 0.86
N ALA A 68 -11.20 6.74 0.54
CA ALA A 68 -10.30 5.90 1.32
C ALA A 68 -10.14 6.41 2.76
N LEU A 69 -10.01 7.72 2.98
CA LEU A 69 -9.88 8.31 4.31
C LEU A 69 -11.09 8.02 5.22
N SER A 70 -12.29 7.91 4.64
CA SER A 70 -13.52 7.55 5.36
C SER A 70 -13.78 6.03 5.43
N HIS A 71 -13.05 5.22 4.64
CA HIS A 71 -13.21 3.76 4.55
C HIS A 71 -11.88 3.05 4.81
N LEU A 72 -11.53 2.90 6.09
CA LEU A 72 -10.23 2.35 6.54
C LEU A 72 -9.87 1.01 5.89
N LYS A 73 -10.85 0.16 5.55
CA LYS A 73 -10.62 -1.10 4.84
C LYS A 73 -10.13 -0.89 3.41
N ILE A 74 -10.67 0.08 2.68
CA ILE A 74 -10.22 0.38 1.31
C ILE A 74 -8.87 1.09 1.36
N ARG A 75 -8.71 2.06 2.26
CA ARG A 75 -7.41 2.71 2.51
C ARG A 75 -6.31 1.69 2.76
N SER A 76 -6.61 0.68 3.57
CA SER A 76 -5.65 -0.36 3.92
C SER A 76 -5.10 -1.16 2.75
N ILE A 77 -5.88 -1.24 1.68
CA ILE A 77 -5.49 -1.95 0.45
C ILE A 77 -4.63 -1.02 -0.41
N ILE A 78 -5.05 0.24 -0.60
CA ILE A 78 -4.41 1.21 -1.51
C ILE A 78 -3.10 1.77 -0.93
N ASP A 79 -3.14 2.25 0.32
CA ASP A 79 -2.03 2.88 1.04
C ASP A 79 -1.72 2.04 2.28
N PRO A 80 -0.90 0.98 2.13
CA PRO A 80 -0.51 0.18 3.25
C PRO A 80 0.45 0.96 4.16
N VAL A 81 0.37 0.68 5.44
CA VAL A 81 1.30 1.17 6.44
C VAL A 81 2.62 0.41 6.32
N TYR A 82 3.72 1.13 6.13
CA TYR A 82 5.05 0.55 6.03
C TYR A 82 5.77 0.59 7.37
N VAL A 83 6.34 -0.55 7.75
CA VAL A 83 7.20 -0.73 8.91
C VAL A 83 8.60 -1.06 8.43
N VAL A 84 9.56 -0.18 8.66
CA VAL A 84 10.96 -0.37 8.25
C VAL A 84 11.82 -0.63 9.47
N ILE A 85 12.35 -1.83 9.55
CA ILE A 85 13.16 -2.33 10.65
C ILE A 85 14.62 -2.16 10.28
N ASN A 86 15.41 -1.52 11.14
CA ASN A 86 16.85 -1.39 10.94
C ASN A 86 17.59 -2.59 11.57
N LEU A 87 18.04 -3.51 10.71
CA LEU A 87 18.74 -4.74 11.10
C LEU A 87 20.14 -4.49 11.69
N SER A 88 20.74 -3.31 11.47
CA SER A 88 22.01 -2.96 12.13
C SER A 88 21.85 -2.73 13.64
N THR A 89 20.62 -2.54 14.10
CA THR A 89 20.30 -2.29 15.52
C THR A 89 19.77 -3.51 16.25
N GLY A 90 19.56 -4.62 15.53
CA GLY A 90 19.10 -5.88 16.10
C GLY A 90 18.64 -6.85 15.01
N GLN A 91 18.73 -8.16 15.30
CA GLN A 91 18.31 -9.23 14.39
C GLN A 91 17.12 -9.99 14.98
N PRO A 92 15.89 -9.50 14.77
CA PRO A 92 14.69 -10.18 15.24
C PRO A 92 14.44 -11.47 14.46
N ASN A 93 13.99 -12.52 15.15
CA ASN A 93 13.59 -13.78 14.51
C ASN A 93 12.15 -13.68 14.00
N PHE A 94 12.00 -13.35 12.72
CA PHE A 94 10.70 -13.18 12.07
C PHE A 94 9.84 -14.46 11.97
N MET A 95 10.44 -15.66 12.15
CA MET A 95 9.73 -16.94 11.99
C MET A 95 8.66 -17.19 13.07
N ASN A 96 8.71 -16.47 14.19
CA ASN A 96 7.83 -16.69 15.34
C ASN A 96 6.64 -15.72 15.42
N TYR A 97 6.32 -15.00 14.34
CA TYR A 97 5.20 -14.06 14.32
C TYR A 97 4.10 -14.52 13.33
N LEU A 98 2.92 -14.80 13.86
CA LEU A 98 1.70 -15.10 13.10
C LEU A 98 0.74 -13.89 13.24
N PRO A 99 0.88 -12.82 12.45
CA PRO A 99 -0.07 -11.72 12.53
C PRO A 99 -1.42 -12.14 11.96
N THR A 100 -2.46 -11.94 12.74
CA THR A 100 -3.83 -11.78 12.22
C THR A 100 -3.87 -10.50 11.39
N GLY A 101 -4.15 -10.61 10.08
CA GLY A 101 -4.42 -9.44 9.23
C GLY A 101 -3.35 -9.05 8.19
N SER A 102 -2.56 -10.01 7.70
CA SER A 102 -1.61 -9.87 6.58
C SER A 102 -0.37 -9.01 6.88
N SER A 103 0.73 -9.67 7.24
CA SER A 103 2.02 -9.19 6.76
C SER A 103 2.18 -9.71 5.34
N HIS A 104 2.07 -8.85 4.33
CA HIS A 104 2.72 -9.18 3.08
C HIS A 104 4.22 -9.26 3.41
N GLY A 105 4.86 -10.39 3.13
CA GLY A 105 6.23 -10.69 3.57
C GLY A 105 7.21 -9.55 3.25
N ALA A 106 8.34 -9.51 3.98
CA ALA A 106 9.29 -8.39 3.94
C ALA A 106 9.52 -7.89 2.50
N LEU A 107 9.02 -6.70 2.19
CA LEU A 107 8.85 -6.17 0.84
C LEU A 107 10.19 -6.01 0.11
N ALA A 108 11.26 -5.64 0.83
CA ALA A 108 12.62 -5.72 0.33
C ALA A 108 13.61 -5.57 1.49
N VAL A 109 14.81 -6.12 1.30
CA VAL A 109 15.97 -5.74 2.10
C VAL A 109 16.58 -4.49 1.45
N PHE A 110 16.21 -3.29 1.89
CA PHE A 110 16.82 -2.08 1.34
C PHE A 110 18.27 -1.96 1.85
N LEU A 111 19.23 -2.05 0.93
CA LEU A 111 20.69 -1.98 1.17
C LEU A 111 21.26 -3.04 2.13
N GLY A 112 20.60 -4.18 2.34
CA GLY A 112 21.09 -5.21 3.26
C GLY A 112 20.91 -4.89 4.76
N ILE A 113 20.48 -3.67 5.09
CA ILE A 113 20.45 -3.15 6.46
C ILE A 113 19.05 -2.92 7.01
N ASN A 114 18.02 -2.98 6.16
CA ASN A 114 16.64 -2.77 6.57
C ASN A 114 15.71 -3.88 6.09
N HIS A 115 14.71 -4.24 6.88
CA HIS A 115 13.57 -5.07 6.45
C HIS A 115 12.29 -4.23 6.44
N ILE A 116 11.55 -4.24 5.34
CA ILE A 116 10.31 -3.47 5.19
C ILE A 116 9.13 -4.42 5.25
N PHE A 117 8.12 -4.15 6.09
CA PHE A 117 6.85 -4.88 6.10
C PHE A 117 5.73 -3.92 5.71
N SER A 118 4.71 -4.40 5.00
CA SER A 118 3.48 -3.64 4.80
C SER A 118 2.34 -4.23 5.59
N PHE A 119 1.49 -3.34 6.09
CA PHE A 119 0.31 -3.65 6.87
C PHE A 119 -0.88 -2.90 6.31
N ASN A 120 -2.03 -3.54 6.43
CA ASN A 120 -3.29 -2.94 6.05
C ASN A 120 -3.60 -1.71 6.95
N ASN A 121 -3.29 -1.76 8.24
CA ASN A 121 -3.66 -0.66 9.14
C ASN A 121 -2.60 -0.43 10.22
N GLU A 122 -2.63 0.78 10.77
CA GLU A 122 -1.69 1.24 11.79
C GLU A 122 -1.77 0.41 13.08
N PRO A 123 -2.94 0.04 13.63
CA PRO A 123 -3.01 -0.83 14.80
C PRO A 123 -2.29 -2.17 14.62
N THR A 124 -2.46 -2.85 13.48
CA THR A 124 -1.75 -4.10 13.19
C THR A 124 -0.24 -3.86 13.06
N ALA A 125 0.17 -2.76 12.42
CA ALA A 125 1.57 -2.37 12.29
C ALA A 125 2.21 -2.08 13.67
N GLN A 126 1.54 -1.31 14.53
CA GLN A 126 2.02 -0.99 15.87
C GLN A 126 2.10 -2.23 16.76
N HIS A 127 1.14 -3.16 16.67
CA HIS A 127 1.21 -4.43 17.39
C HIS A 127 2.47 -5.23 16.99
N PHE A 128 2.77 -5.29 15.69
CA PHE A 128 3.99 -5.92 15.19
C PHE A 128 5.27 -5.25 15.71
N ILE A 129 5.32 -3.90 15.71
CA ILE A 129 6.44 -3.13 16.26
C ILE A 129 6.65 -3.46 17.75
N GLY A 130 5.57 -3.48 18.53
CA GLY A 130 5.62 -3.81 19.96
C GLY A 130 6.18 -5.21 20.20
N TRP A 131 5.72 -6.20 19.43
CA TRP A 131 6.24 -7.56 19.50
C TRP A 131 7.75 -7.62 19.16
N LEU A 132 8.17 -6.97 18.07
CA LEU A 132 9.58 -6.93 17.68
C LEU A 132 10.48 -6.30 18.75
N GLN A 133 10.07 -5.18 19.33
CA GLN A 133 10.85 -4.47 20.35
C GLN A 133 10.88 -5.21 21.68
N SER A 134 9.83 -6.01 21.98
CA SER A 134 9.82 -6.89 23.16
C SER A 134 10.80 -8.06 23.04
N THR A 135 11.01 -8.58 21.83
CA THR A 135 11.89 -9.73 21.56
C THR A 135 13.32 -9.30 21.23
N THR A 136 13.51 -8.08 20.74
CA THR A 136 14.81 -7.54 20.32
C THR A 136 15.00 -6.13 20.88
N ARG A 137 15.65 -6.03 22.04
CA ARG A 137 15.96 -4.74 22.67
C ARG A 137 16.86 -3.88 21.78
N GLY A 138 16.56 -2.58 21.71
CA GLY A 138 17.35 -1.61 20.94
C GLY A 138 17.01 -1.57 19.45
N LEU A 139 16.09 -2.41 18.97
CA LEU A 139 15.65 -2.42 17.59
C LEU A 139 14.97 -1.09 17.23
N ARG A 140 15.51 -0.42 16.22
CA ARG A 140 14.93 0.79 15.65
C ARG A 140 13.99 0.43 14.51
N VAL A 141 12.82 1.05 14.55
CA VAL A 141 11.77 0.85 13.57
C VAL A 141 11.21 2.20 13.14
N LEU A 142 10.98 2.38 11.85
CA LEU A 142 10.28 3.52 11.27
C LEU A 142 8.89 3.08 10.81
N LEU A 143 7.90 3.94 11.04
CA LEU A 143 6.53 3.78 10.59
C LEU A 143 6.19 4.95 9.66
N PHE A 144 5.71 4.69 8.46
CA PHE A 144 5.23 5.75 7.57
C PHE A 144 4.08 5.30 6.68
N HIS A 145 3.36 6.30 6.19
CA HIS A 145 2.19 6.20 5.32
C HIS A 145 2.55 6.84 3.98
N THR A 146 2.06 6.31 2.86
CA THR A 146 2.28 6.91 1.54
C THR A 146 0.94 7.08 0.86
N LEU A 147 0.38 8.29 0.94
CA LEU A 147 -1.01 8.53 0.51
C LEU A 147 -1.32 8.03 -0.91
N HIS A 148 -0.35 8.01 -1.84
CA HIS A 148 -0.51 7.46 -3.18
C HIS A 148 0.82 6.91 -3.75
N GLY A 149 0.71 5.97 -4.70
CA GLY A 149 1.80 5.64 -5.61
C GLY A 149 2.10 6.81 -6.56
N ALA A 150 3.37 7.01 -6.90
CA ALA A 150 3.80 8.05 -7.84
C ALA A 150 3.40 7.68 -9.27
N VAL A 151 2.80 8.61 -10.01
CA VAL A 151 2.56 8.46 -11.45
C VAL A 151 3.72 9.14 -12.19
N TYR A 152 4.30 8.45 -13.17
CA TYR A 152 5.25 9.08 -14.09
C TYR A 152 4.73 8.98 -15.53
N TYR A 153 5.03 10.03 -16.30
CA TYR A 153 4.63 10.23 -17.69
C TYR A 153 5.85 10.28 -18.61
#